data_AF-A0ABD5LTG1-F1
#
_entry.id   AF-A0ABD5LTG1-F1
#
_cell.length_a   1.000
_cell.length_b   1.000
_cell.length_c   1.000
_cell.angle_alpha   90.00
_cell.angle_beta   90.00
_cell.angle_gamma   90.00
#
_symmetry.space_group_name_H-M   'P 1'
#
loop_
_entity.id
_entity.type
_entity.pdbx_description
1 polymer ?
#
loop_
_entity_poly.entity_id
_entity_poly.type
_entity_poly.pdbx_seq_one_letter_code
_entity_poly.pdbx_strand_id
1 'polypeptide(L)' 'MFTFLYFDYEESIYVDGNISIIGDMTFIFDKYLKQHDIAIPKHPFRNCIYDEAHYCIKIKKNN' A
#
# COMPACT_ATOMS: atom_id res chain seq x y z
N MET A 1 0.66 -5.42 -10.96
CA MET A 1 -0.09 -6.63 -11.36
C MET A 1 0.51 -7.83 -10.63
N PHE A 2 0.00 -8.11 -9.42
CA PHE A 2 0.43 -9.19 -8.53
C PHE A 2 -0.48 -10.41 -8.74
N THR A 3 -0.38 -11.07 -9.90
CA THR A 3 -1.34 -12.11 -10.33
C THR A 3 -0.98 -13.54 -9.88
N PHE A 4 0.07 -13.74 -9.07
CA PHE A 4 0.65 -15.09 -8.87
C PHE A 4 0.35 -15.81 -7.55
N LEU A 5 -0.44 -15.26 -6.63
CA LEU A 5 -0.86 -15.97 -5.42
C LEU A 5 -2.35 -16.27 -5.50
N TYR A 6 -2.69 -17.46 -6.01
CA TYR A 6 -4.05 -17.98 -6.11
C TYR A 6 -4.58 -18.24 -4.70
N PHE A 7 -5.32 -17.28 -4.18
CA PHE A 7 -6.17 -17.48 -3.01
C PHE A 7 -7.61 -17.13 -3.42
N ASP A 8 -8.56 -18.03 -3.16
CA ASP A 8 -10.00 -17.78 -3.37
C ASP A 8 -10.55 -16.84 -2.29
N TYR A 9 -10.06 -15.59 -2.27
CA TYR A 9 -10.59 -14.54 -1.41
C TYR A 9 -11.12 -13.39 -2.29
N GLU A 10 -12.29 -12.87 -1.92
CA GLU A 10 -12.89 -11.70 -2.57
C GLU A 10 -12.06 -10.43 -2.32
N GLU A 11 -11.44 -10.34 -1.15
CA GLU A 11 -10.64 -9.21 -0.72
C GLU A 11 -9.33 -9.69 -0.09
N SER A 12 -8.24 -8.97 -0.32
CA SER A 12 -6.93 -9.29 0.25
C SER A 12 -6.17 -8.03 0.65
N ILE A 13 -5.31 -8.16 1.67
CA ILE A 13 -4.40 -7.09 2.09
C ILE A 13 -2.97 -7.56 1.85
N TYR A 14 -2.23 -6.78 1.05
CA TYR A 14 -0.79 -6.95 0.91
C TYR A 14 -0.06 -6.13 1.99
N VAL A 15 0.86 -6.77 2.71
CA VAL A 15 1.69 -6.14 3.74
C VAL A 15 3.15 -6.43 3.41
N ASP A 16 3.97 -5.38 3.31
CA ASP A 16 5.42 -5.55 3.11
C ASP A 16 6.05 -6.27 4.30
N GLY A 17 7.06 -7.11 4.04
CA GLY A 17 7.69 -7.96 5.05
C GLY A 17 8.41 -7.22 6.18
N ASN A 18 8.60 -5.90 6.07
CA ASN A 18 9.15 -5.04 7.12
C ASN A 18 8.07 -4.35 7.98
N ILE A 19 6.78 -4.62 7.74
CA ILE A 19 5.65 -4.04 8.48
C ILE A 19 5.09 -5.08 9.45
N SER A 20 4.94 -4.68 10.71
CA SER A 20 4.30 -5.49 11.75
C SER A 20 2.84 -5.10 11.93
N ILE A 21 1.95 -6.10 11.98
CA ILE A 21 0.52 -5.91 12.29
C ILE A 21 0.37 -5.90 13.81
N ILE A 22 -0.08 -4.76 14.36
CA ILE A 22 -0.19 -4.56 15.82
C ILE A 22 -1.65 -4.58 16.33
N GLY A 23 -2.62 -4.81 15.45
CA GLY A 23 -4.05 -4.79 15.79
C GLY A 23 -4.92 -5.35 14.67
N ASP A 24 -6.23 -5.34 14.90
CA ASP A 24 -7.22 -5.80 13.93
C ASP A 24 -7.29 -4.86 12.70
N MET A 25 -7.20 -5.45 11.51
CA MET A 25 -7.23 -4.74 10.23
C MET A 25 -8.51 -4.98 9.43
N THR A 26 -9.43 -5.82 9.92
CA THR A 26 -10.67 -6.16 9.19
C THR A 26 -11.51 -4.93 8.85
N PHE A 27 -11.50 -3.91 9.71
CA PHE A 27 -12.20 -2.65 9.49
C PHE A 27 -11.78 -1.90 8.21
N ILE A 28 -10.58 -2.18 7.67
CA ILE A 28 -10.04 -1.49 6.49
C ILE A 28 -10.84 -1.86 5.24
N PHE A 29 -11.25 -3.12 5.12
CA PHE A 29 -12.08 -3.61 4.01
C PHE A 29 -13.39 -2.82 3.94
N ASP A 30 -14.12 -2.81 5.06
CA ASP A 30 -15.40 -2.11 5.19
C ASP A 30 -15.30 -0.60 4.99
N LYS A 31 -14.18 0.00 5.39
CA LYS A 31 -14.02 1.46 5.39
C LYS A 31 -13.51 2.00 4.06
N TYR A 32 -12.64 1.27 3.37
CA TYR A 32 -11.90 1.81 2.22
C TYR A 32 -12.14 1.05 0.91
N LEU A 33 -12.53 -0.23 0.96
CA LEU A 33 -12.68 -1.06 -0.24
C LEU A 33 -14.11 -1.09 -0.81
N LYS A 34 -15.14 -0.75 -0.01
CA LYS A 34 -16.55 -0.75 -0.47
C LYS A 34 -16.84 0.09 -1.72
N GLN A 35 -16.02 1.09 -2.01
CA GLN A 35 -16.22 2.02 -3.13
C GLN A 35 -15.09 1.98 -4.17
N HIS A 36 -14.04 1.18 -3.93
CA HIS A 36 -12.83 1.20 -4.74
C HIS A 36 -12.21 -0.20 -4.82
N ASP A 37 -11.72 -0.58 -5.99
CA ASP A 37 -11.08 -1.90 -6.19
C ASP A 37 -9.76 -2.04 -5.41
N ILE A 38 -9.08 -0.92 -5.12
CA ILE A 38 -7.80 -0.88 -4.43
C ILE A 38 -7.76 0.34 -3.50
N ALA A 39 -7.31 0.13 -2.27
CA ALA A 39 -7.01 1.19 -1.30
C ALA A 39 -5.53 1.15 -0.92
N ILE A 40 -4.86 2.31 -0.96
CA ILE A 40 -3.46 2.47 -0.59
C ILE A 40 -3.34 3.63 0.40
N PRO A 41 -2.59 3.49 1.51
CA PRO A 41 -2.35 4.59 2.43
C PRO A 41 -1.66 5.74 1.68
N LYS A 42 -2.15 6.96 1.89
CA LYS A 42 -1.53 8.15 1.33
C LYS A 42 -0.12 8.32 1.91
N HIS A 43 0.84 8.62 1.05
CA HIS A 43 2.20 8.88 1.50
C HIS A 43 2.22 10.12 2.44
N PRO A 44 2.78 10.02 3.64
CA PRO A 44 2.57 11.01 4.70
C PRO A 44 3.23 12.36 4.41
N PHE A 45 4.29 12.38 3.61
CA PHE A 45 5.09 13.58 3.38
C PHE A 45 4.87 14.22 2.01
N ARG A 46 4.31 13.48 1.05
CA ARG A 46 4.26 13.88 -0.36
C ARG A 46 3.00 13.35 -1.01
N ASN A 47 2.40 14.15 -1.88
CA ASN A 47 1.17 13.81 -2.59
C ASN A 47 1.39 13.60 -4.09
N CYS A 48 2.63 13.72 -4.55
CA CYS A 48 3.02 13.63 -5.95
C CYS A 48 4.14 12.60 -6.10
N ILE A 49 3.96 11.66 -7.03
CA ILE A 49 4.95 10.60 -7.26
C ILE A 49 6.24 11.12 -7.89
N TYR A 50 6.17 12.21 -8.64
CA TYR A 50 7.36 12.87 -9.20
C TYR A 50 8.18 13.54 -8.09
N ASP A 51 7.52 14.21 -7.14
CA ASP A 51 8.19 14.81 -5.98
C ASP A 51 8.84 13.74 -5.08
N GLU A 52 8.17 12.60 -4.92
CA GLU A 52 8.73 11.42 -4.25
C GLU A 52 10.00 10.92 -4.95
N ALA A 53 9.94 10.77 -6.27
CA ALA A 53 11.07 10.30 -7.07
C ALA A 53 12.27 11.26 -6.96
N HIS A 54 12.04 12.56 -7.10
CA HIS A 54 13.10 13.57 -6.93
C HIS A 54 13.69 13.56 -5.51
N TYR A 55 12.85 13.38 -4.49
CA TYR A 55 13.32 13.24 -3.12
C TYR A 55 14.20 11.99 -2.94
N CYS A 56 13.76 10.83 -3.45
CA CYS A 56 14.52 9.58 -3.42
C CYS A 56 15.91 9.71 -4.07
N ILE A 57 15.98 10.38 -5.23
CA ILE A 57 17.26 10.69 -5.90
C ILE A 57 18.13 11.57 -4.99
N LYS A 58 17.55 12.64 -4.42
CA LYS A 58 18.28 13.58 -3.55
C LYS A 58 18.86 12.90 -2.31
N ILE A 59 18.14 11.96 -1.70
CA ILE A 59 18.61 11.22 -0.50
C ILE A 59 19.46 9.99 -0.85
N LYS A 60 19.83 9.81 -2.13
CA LYS A 60 20.59 8.65 -2.62
C LYS A 60 19.95 7.30 -2.30
N LYS A 61 18.62 7.24 -2.34
CA LYS A 61 17.83 6.00 -2.23
C LYS A 61 17.44 5.43 -3.61
N ASN A 62 17.98 6.02 -4.68
CA ASN A 62 17.98 5.45 -6.03
C ASN A 62 19.09 4.39 -6.07
N ASN A 63 18.74 3.11 -5.97
CA ASN A 63 19.65 1.98 -6.15
C ASN A 63 19.77 1.64 -7.64
#